data_AF-A0A392RKN9-F1
#
_entry.id   AF-A0A392RKN9-F1
#
_cell.length_a   1.000
_cell.length_b   1.000
_cell.length_c   1.000
_cell.angle_alpha   90.00
_cell.angle_beta   90.00
_cell.angle_gamma   90.00
#
_symmetry.space_group_name_H-M   'P 1'
#
loop_
_entity.id
_entity.type
_entity.pdbx_description
1 polymer ?
#
loop_
_entity_poly.entity_id
_entity_poly.type
_entity_poly.pdbx_seq_one_letter_code
_entity_poly.pdbx_strand_id
1 'polypeptide(L)'
;MVYGSDAMIPVEIQPPSWRRETITLQENNAALQENLDLLPELRENANLREFYTKQRATRKYNTRVIPRKFKEGDLVLKRPMGRDKGGKMTANWEGPYRVHEAFEGGAYRLETMEGEIMPRTWN
;
A
#
# COMPACT_ATOMS: atom_id res chain seq x y z
N MET A 1 4.66 -59.95 -26.89
CA MET A 1 6.00 -59.50 -26.42
C MET A 1 6.22 -58.13 -27.03
N VAL A 2 6.03 -57.06 -26.25
CA VAL A 2 7.09 -56.22 -25.62
C VAL A 2 8.03 -55.72 -26.74
N TYR A 3 8.12 -54.41 -27.05
CA TYR A 3 8.58 -53.28 -26.25
C TYR A 3 7.77 -52.03 -26.67
N GLY A 4 7.21 -51.21 -25.78
CA GLY A 4 7.94 -50.50 -24.74
C GLY A 4 8.86 -49.45 -25.36
N SER A 5 8.33 -48.55 -26.21
CA SER A 5 9.10 -47.43 -26.74
C SER A 5 9.30 -46.40 -25.63
N ASP A 6 10.35 -46.58 -24.85
CA ASP A 6 10.81 -45.60 -23.87
C ASP A 6 11.32 -44.38 -24.67
N ALA A 7 10.51 -43.34 -24.74
CA ALA A 7 10.86 -42.11 -25.42
C ALA A 7 11.85 -41.34 -24.56
N MET A 8 13.14 -41.51 -24.83
CA MET A 8 14.21 -40.73 -24.22
C MET A 8 14.05 -39.25 -24.63
N ILE A 9 13.83 -38.38 -23.64
CA ILE A 9 13.74 -36.93 -23.87
C ILE A 9 15.14 -36.43 -24.27
N PRO A 10 15.29 -35.73 -25.42
CA PRO A 10 16.58 -35.15 -25.79
C PRO A 10 16.97 -34.08 -24.76
N VAL A 11 18.25 -34.05 -24.39
CA VAL A 11 18.80 -32.97 -23.57
C VAL A 11 18.60 -31.65 -24.32
N GLU A 12 17.86 -30.72 -23.72
CA GLU A 12 17.73 -29.36 -24.25
C GLU A 12 19.07 -28.64 -24.08
N ILE A 13 19.86 -28.59 -25.15
CA ILE A 13 21.02 -27.71 -25.23
C ILE A 13 20.48 -26.32 -25.56
N GLN A 14 20.47 -25.42 -24.58
CA GLN A 14 20.20 -24.01 -24.86
C GLN A 14 21.45 -23.38 -25.50
N PRO A 15 21.40 -23.00 -26.79
CA PRO A 15 22.51 -22.31 -27.41
C PRO A 15 22.75 -20.97 -26.68
N PRO A 16 24.00 -20.54 -26.53
CA PRO A 16 24.29 -19.26 -25.93
C PRO A 16 23.59 -18.14 -26.70
N SER A 17 23.03 -17.18 -25.97
CA SER A 17 22.47 -15.99 -26.61
C SER A 17 23.59 -15.14 -27.20
N TRP A 18 23.29 -14.35 -28.23
CA TRP A 18 24.25 -13.39 -28.82
C TRP A 18 25.01 -12.58 -27.77
N ARG A 19 24.33 -12.17 -26.69
CA ARG A 19 24.95 -11.46 -25.56
C ARG A 19 26.01 -12.29 -24.83
N ARG A 20 25.79 -13.59 -24.63
CA ARG A 20 26.76 -14.50 -24.02
C ARG A 20 27.95 -14.78 -24.93
N GLU A 21 27.75 -14.73 -26.25
CA GLU A 21 28.83 -14.93 -27.23
C GLU A 21 29.72 -13.68 -27.39
N THR A 22 29.13 -12.48 -27.24
CA THR A 22 29.81 -11.22 -27.55
C THR A 22 30.36 -10.47 -26.34
N ILE A 23 29.77 -10.63 -25.16
CA ILE A 23 30.19 -9.91 -23.96
C ILE A 23 31.17 -10.76 -23.17
N THR A 24 32.35 -10.22 -22.89
CA THR A 24 33.31 -10.90 -22.01
C THR A 24 32.89 -10.80 -20.55
N LEU A 25 33.29 -11.79 -19.74
CA LEU A 25 33.00 -11.79 -18.31
C LEU A 25 33.54 -10.54 -17.60
N GLN A 26 34.69 -10.04 -18.04
CA GLN A 26 35.33 -8.85 -17.47
C GLN A 26 34.52 -7.57 -17.74
N GLU A 27 34.04 -7.37 -18.96
CA GLU A 27 33.20 -6.22 -19.32
C GLU A 27 31.87 -6.25 -18.56
N ASN A 28 31.26 -7.44 -18.43
CA ASN A 28 30.04 -7.60 -17.65
C ASN A 28 30.26 -7.28 -16.16
N ASN A 29 31.36 -7.75 -15.57
CA ASN A 29 31.68 -7.47 -14.18
C ASN A 29 31.96 -5.98 -13.94
N ALA A 30 32.66 -5.31 -14.85
CA ALA A 30 32.89 -3.87 -14.76
C ALA A 30 31.57 -3.07 -14.86
N ALA A 31 30.71 -3.42 -15.82
CA ALA A 31 29.39 -2.81 -15.94
C ALA A 31 28.51 -3.08 -14.70
N LEU A 32 28.60 -4.28 -14.11
CA LEU A 32 27.89 -4.60 -12.88
C LEU A 32 28.37 -3.73 -11.71
N GLN A 33 29.68 -3.54 -11.54
CA GLN A 33 30.25 -2.68 -10.51
C GLN A 33 29.77 -1.24 -10.65
N GLU A 34 29.83 -0.68 -11.87
CA GLU A 34 29.33 0.68 -12.15
C GLU A 34 27.84 0.80 -11.81
N ASN A 35 27.02 -0.18 -12.20
CA ASN A 35 25.61 -0.18 -11.83
C ASN A 35 25.39 -0.19 -10.31
N LEU A 36 26.18 -1.00 -9.58
CA LEU A 36 26.10 -1.06 -8.12
C LEU A 36 26.49 0.26 -7.47
N ASP A 37 27.47 0.97 -8.01
CA ASP A 37 27.89 2.29 -7.54
C ASP A 37 26.81 3.37 -7.76
N LEU A 38 25.99 3.23 -8.82
CA LEU A 38 24.89 4.13 -9.13
C LEU A 38 23.59 3.84 -8.35
N LEU A 39 23.42 2.62 -7.82
CA LEU A 39 22.20 2.23 -7.09
C LEU A 39 21.84 3.14 -5.90
N PRO A 40 22.79 3.61 -5.07
CA PRO A 40 22.49 4.52 -3.97
C PRO A 40 21.82 5.81 -4.45
N GLU A 41 22.36 6.44 -5.49
CA GLU A 41 21.83 7.69 -6.06
C GLU A 41 20.44 7.49 -6.67
N LEU A 42 20.23 6.37 -7.38
CA LEU A 42 18.92 6.04 -7.95
C LEU A 42 17.88 5.82 -6.86
N ARG A 43 18.24 5.14 -5.77
CA ARG A 43 17.37 4.91 -4.62
C ARG A 43 17.05 6.22 -3.90
N GLU A 44 18.04 7.08 -3.68
CA GLU A 44 17.83 8.38 -3.06
C GLU A 44 16.88 9.25 -3.91
N ASN A 45 17.12 9.33 -5.22
CA ASN A 45 16.26 10.06 -6.13
C ASN A 45 14.82 9.51 -6.14
N ALA A 46 14.66 8.18 -6.11
CA ALA A 46 13.34 7.55 -6.01
C ALA A 46 12.65 7.93 -4.68
N ASN A 47 13.38 7.85 -3.56
CA ASN A 47 12.87 8.21 -2.23
C ASN A 47 12.45 9.69 -2.17
N LEU A 48 13.25 10.60 -2.75
CA LEU A 48 12.92 12.02 -2.82
C LEU A 48 11.64 12.25 -3.62
N ARG A 49 11.53 11.63 -4.81
CA ARG A 49 10.32 11.71 -5.63
C ARG A 49 9.09 11.20 -4.88
N GLU A 50 9.21 10.08 -4.19
CA GLU A 50 8.15 9.53 -3.37
C GLU A 50 7.74 10.51 -2.25
N PHE A 51 8.71 11.05 -1.53
CA PHE A 51 8.50 12.03 -0.47
C PHE A 51 7.77 13.27 -0.98
N TYR A 52 8.25 13.88 -2.06
CA TYR A 52 7.61 15.06 -2.66
C TYR A 52 6.20 14.77 -3.17
N THR A 53 5.99 13.58 -3.75
CA THR A 53 4.67 13.16 -4.23
C THR A 53 3.69 13.02 -3.07
N LYS A 54 4.09 12.32 -2.01
CA LYS A 54 3.30 12.19 -0.77
C LYS A 54 3.03 13.55 -0.14
N GLN A 55 4.04 14.40 0.00
CA GLN A 55 3.89 15.73 0.59
C GLN A 55 2.93 16.61 -0.22
N ARG A 56 3.02 16.59 -1.55
CA ARG A 56 2.10 17.33 -2.44
C ARG A 56 0.66 16.83 -2.30
N ALA A 57 0.47 15.51 -2.23
CA ALA A 57 -0.85 14.92 -2.02
C ALA A 57 -1.45 15.34 -0.67
N THR A 58 -0.67 15.27 0.41
CA THR A 58 -1.09 15.69 1.75
C THR A 58 -1.45 17.17 1.79
N ARG A 59 -0.63 18.06 1.20
CA ARG A 59 -0.93 19.50 1.12
C ARG A 59 -2.24 19.75 0.38
N LYS A 60 -2.44 19.12 -0.78
CA LYS A 60 -3.67 19.26 -1.58
C LYS A 60 -4.92 18.74 -0.85
N TYR A 61 -4.78 17.69 -0.05
CA TYR A 61 -5.87 17.18 0.77
C TYR A 61 -6.18 18.16 1.91
N ASN A 62 -5.16 18.56 2.68
CA ASN A 62 -5.31 19.42 3.85
C ASN A 62 -5.85 20.82 3.52
N THR A 63 -5.63 21.36 2.31
CA THR A 63 -6.24 22.65 1.91
C THR A 63 -7.77 22.59 1.83
N ARG A 64 -8.36 21.40 1.68
CA ARG A 64 -9.82 21.20 1.61
C ARG A 64 -10.42 20.70 2.92
N VAL A 65 -9.60 20.22 3.85
CA VAL A 65 -10.06 19.68 5.13
C VAL A 65 -10.22 20.83 6.11
N ILE A 66 -11.45 21.09 6.50
CA ILE A 66 -11.77 22.03 7.58
C ILE A 66 -11.87 21.22 8.87
N PRO A 67 -11.01 21.46 9.87
CA PRO A 67 -11.11 20.77 11.15
C PRO A 67 -12.43 21.15 11.82
N ARG A 68 -13.20 20.14 12.21
CA ARG A 68 -14.47 20.31 12.93
C ARG A 68 -14.36 19.60 14.28
N LYS A 69 -14.74 20.29 15.35
CA LYS A 69 -14.91 19.70 16.68
C LYS A 69 -16.37 19.30 16.83
N PHE A 70 -16.61 18.06 17.26
CA PHE A 70 -17.95 17.58 17.57
C PHE A 70 -18.21 17.72 19.07
N LYS A 71 -19.46 17.89 19.44
CA LYS A 71 -19.92 17.92 20.84
C LYS A 71 -20.77 16.69 21.13
N GLU A 72 -20.93 16.39 22.41
CA GLU A 72 -21.86 15.36 22.86
C GLU A 72 -23.27 15.63 22.32
N GLY A 73 -23.92 14.59 21.80
CA GLY A 73 -25.21 14.67 21.13
C GLY A 73 -25.15 14.93 19.62
N ASP A 74 -24.00 15.33 19.05
CA ASP A 74 -23.88 15.51 17.60
C ASP A 74 -24.02 14.17 16.86
N LEU A 75 -24.70 14.19 15.70
CA LEU A 75 -24.76 13.06 14.80
C LEU A 75 -23.57 13.05 13.83
N VAL A 76 -22.90 11.92 13.75
CA VAL A 76 -21.70 11.72 12.93
C VAL A 76 -21.78 10.43 12.12
N LEU A 77 -21.11 10.45 10.97
CA LEU A 77 -20.87 9.24 10.18
C LEU A 77 -19.47 8.72 10.47
N LYS A 78 -19.36 7.41 10.64
CA LYS A 78 -18.10 6.72 10.91
C LYS A 78 -17.54 6.17 9.61
N ARG A 79 -16.26 6.34 9.34
CA ARG A 79 -15.60 5.62 8.24
C ARG A 79 -15.12 4.25 8.75
N PRO A 80 -15.56 3.12 8.17
CA PRO A 80 -15.03 1.82 8.53
C PRO A 80 -13.54 1.71 8.16
N MET A 81 -12.76 1.09 9.06
CA MET A 81 -11.32 0.91 8.90
C MET A 81 -10.92 -0.54 9.23
N GLY A 82 -9.78 -0.99 8.69
CA GLY A 82 -9.26 -2.33 8.97
C GLY A 82 -10.18 -3.44 8.47
N ARG A 83 -10.54 -4.39 9.34
CA ARG A 83 -11.38 -5.56 9.01
C ARG A 83 -12.82 -5.17 8.67
N ASP A 84 -13.29 -4.05 9.21
CA ASP A 84 -14.66 -3.55 8.97
C ASP A 84 -14.76 -2.82 7.62
N LYS A 85 -13.62 -2.54 6.98
CA LYS A 85 -13.60 -1.90 5.66
C LYS A 85 -14.13 -2.90 4.63
N GLY A 86 -15.39 -2.72 4.23
CA GLY A 86 -16.03 -3.53 3.21
C GLY A 86 -15.35 -3.46 1.84
N GLY A 87 -15.89 -4.22 0.89
CA GLY A 87 -15.38 -4.30 -0.49
C GLY A 87 -15.54 -3.01 -1.28
N LYS A 88 -15.06 -3.00 -2.53
CA LYS A 88 -15.10 -1.82 -3.42
C LYS A 88 -16.50 -1.22 -3.63
N MET A 89 -17.56 -2.02 -3.42
CA MET A 89 -18.96 -1.63 -3.59
C MET A 89 -19.69 -1.29 -2.28
N THR A 90 -19.04 -1.39 -1.12
CA THR A 90 -19.66 -1.00 0.15
C THR A 90 -19.56 0.52 0.35
N ALA A 91 -20.50 1.08 1.11
CA ALA A 91 -20.45 2.50 1.45
C ALA A 91 -19.14 2.86 2.18
N ASN A 92 -18.61 4.05 1.88
CA ASN A 92 -17.40 4.57 2.53
C ASN A 92 -17.64 5.11 3.94
N TRP A 93 -18.90 5.20 4.35
CA TRP A 93 -19.37 5.77 5.61
C TRP A 93 -20.50 4.90 6.16
N GLU A 94 -20.49 4.69 7.47
CA GLU A 94 -21.46 3.92 8.26
C GLU A 94 -22.16 4.84 9.26
N GLY A 95 -23.36 4.44 9.68
CA GLY A 95 -24.15 5.18 10.67
C GLY A 95 -25.21 6.08 10.03
N PRO A 96 -26.05 6.69 10.86
CA PRO A 96 -25.63 7.70 11.84
C PRO A 96 -25.30 7.14 13.23
N TYR A 97 -24.31 7.75 13.87
CA TYR A 97 -23.97 7.56 15.29
C TYR A 97 -24.12 8.86 16.04
N ARG A 98 -24.36 8.78 17.35
CA ARG A 98 -24.36 9.94 18.24
C ARG A 98 -23.05 10.00 19.03
N VAL A 99 -22.49 11.19 19.19
CA VAL A 99 -21.35 11.39 20.09
C VAL A 99 -21.83 11.28 21.53
N HIS A 100 -21.34 10.28 22.25
CA HIS A 100 -21.63 10.06 23.66
C HIS A 100 -20.73 10.89 24.57
N GLU A 101 -19.42 10.88 24.28
CA GLU A 101 -18.40 11.55 25.08
C GLU A 101 -17.31 12.10 24.14
N ALA A 102 -16.87 13.34 24.37
CA ALA A 102 -15.80 13.98 23.61
C ALA A 102 -14.54 14.16 24.48
N PHE A 103 -13.42 13.56 24.07
CA PHE A 103 -12.17 13.61 24.82
C PHE A 103 -11.27 14.76 24.37
N GLU A 104 -10.44 15.26 25.30
CA GLU A 104 -9.35 16.19 24.99
C GLU A 104 -8.31 15.50 24.10
N GLY A 105 -8.25 15.90 22.83
CA GLY A 105 -7.40 15.25 21.81
C GLY A 105 -8.13 14.88 20.52
N GLY A 106 -9.44 15.11 20.44
CA GLY A 106 -10.23 14.87 19.22
C GLY A 106 -10.65 13.42 19.05
N ALA A 107 -10.56 12.62 20.11
CA ALA A 107 -11.17 11.30 20.16
C ALA A 107 -12.61 11.42 20.69
N TYR A 108 -13.50 10.57 20.19
CA TYR A 108 -14.92 10.54 20.54
C TYR A 108 -15.36 9.13 20.87
N ARG A 109 -16.20 8.96 21.90
CA ARG A 109 -16.96 7.73 22.13
C ARG A 109 -18.30 7.86 21.40
N LEU A 110 -18.64 6.85 20.62
CA LEU A 110 -19.85 6.84 19.80
C LEU A 110 -20.92 5.94 20.43
N GLU A 111 -22.17 6.27 20.19
CA GLU A 111 -23.36 5.53 20.60
C GLU A 111 -24.22 5.27 19.36
N THR A 112 -24.76 4.04 19.24
CA THR A 112 -25.70 3.71 18.17
C THR A 112 -27.03 4.42 18.41
N MET A 113 -27.89 4.46 17.39
CA MET A 113 -29.22 5.03 17.55
C MET A 113 -30.12 4.19 18.47
N GLU A 114 -29.75 2.92 18.75
CA GLU A 114 -30.41 2.09 19.76
C GLU A 114 -29.92 2.34 21.21
N GLY A 115 -28.92 3.20 21.40
CA GLY A 115 -28.36 3.52 22.72
C GLY A 115 -27.18 2.64 23.15
N GLU A 116 -26.63 1.83 22.24
CA GLU A 116 -25.47 1.00 22.54
C GLU A 116 -24.18 1.81 22.41
N ILE A 117 -23.41 1.90 23.50
CA ILE A 117 -22.15 2.62 23.52
C ILE A 117 -21.04 1.74 22.92
N MET A 118 -20.33 2.26 21.93
CA MET A 118 -19.20 1.56 21.33
C MET A 118 -18.02 1.50 22.31
N PRO A 119 -17.38 0.32 22.47
CA PRO A 119 -16.29 0.14 23.44
C PRO A 119 -15.02 0.90 23.05
N ARG A 120 -14.82 1.20 21.77
CA ARG A 120 -13.62 1.85 21.24
C ARG A 120 -13.88 3.32 20.94
N THR A 121 -12.91 4.17 21.26
CA THR A 121 -12.89 5.59 20.89
C THR A 121 -12.37 5.80 19.46
N TRP A 122 -12.87 6.84 18.79
CA TRP A 122 -12.62 7.12 17.37
C TRP A 122 -12.08 8.54 17.17
N ASN A 123 -11.09 8.71 16.29
CA ASN A 123 -10.48 10.00 15.92
C ASN A 123 -10.41 10.22 14.41
#